data_AF-A0A965IE69-F1
#
_entry.id   AF-A0A965IE69-F1
#
_cell.length_a   1.000
_cell.length_b   1.000
_cell.length_c   1.000
_cell.angle_alpha   90.00
_cell.angle_beta   90.00
_cell.angle_gamma   90.00
#
_symmetry.space_group_name_H-M   'P 1'
#
loop_
_entity.id
_entity.type
_entity.pdbx_description
1 polymer ?
#
loop_
_entity_poly.entity_id
_entity_poly.type
_entity_poly.pdbx_seq_one_letter_code
_entity_poly.pdbx_strand_id
1 'polypeptide(L)'
;MAQLDAMSQHITFESKGPNCWQCRSFAITWDIKNPYGCNLMGFKSRLIPSLEVLRADGQACRGFIPKQVKPTEIIPMQPSKVAPSVISTTRQVWEA
;
A
#
# COMPACT_ATOMS: atom_id res chain seq x y z
N MET A 1 -7.17 0.32 48.70
CA MET A 1 -7.49 1.21 47.56
C MET A 1 -6.35 1.18 46.55
N ALA A 2 -6.10 0.03 45.91
CA ALA A 2 -4.91 -0.22 45.09
C ALA A 2 -5.24 -1.08 43.87
N GLN A 3 -6.22 -0.67 43.06
CA GLN A 3 -6.68 -1.41 41.87
C GLN A 3 -7.38 -0.49 40.84
N LEU A 4 -6.73 0.59 40.42
CA LEU A 4 -7.21 1.39 39.26
C LEU A 4 -6.11 1.75 38.25
N ASP A 5 -4.95 1.09 38.27
CA ASP A 5 -3.82 1.36 37.33
C ASP A 5 -3.53 0.20 36.36
N ALA A 6 -4.39 -0.82 36.28
CA ALA A 6 -4.14 -2.05 35.52
C ALA A 6 -5.05 -2.24 34.28
N MET A 7 -5.39 -1.16 33.57
CA MET A 7 -5.86 -1.23 32.17
C MET A 7 -5.06 -0.31 31.23
N SER A 8 -3.87 0.09 31.67
CA SER A 8 -2.84 0.71 30.84
C SER A 8 -1.92 -0.39 30.34
N GLN A 9 -2.05 -0.76 29.06
CA GLN A 9 -1.18 -1.62 28.20
C GLN A 9 -2.12 -2.39 27.25
N HIS A 10 -2.49 -1.98 26.05
CA HIS A 10 -1.74 -1.32 24.99
C HIS A 10 -2.74 -0.62 24.06
N ILE A 11 -2.82 0.70 24.10
CA ILE A 11 -3.26 1.45 22.93
C ILE A 11 -2.07 2.33 22.60
N THR A 12 -1.17 1.82 21.77
CA THR A 12 -0.19 2.64 21.06
C THR A 12 -1.00 3.52 20.11
N PHE A 13 -1.54 4.61 20.65
CA PHE A 13 -2.21 5.66 19.93
C PHE A 13 -1.14 6.52 19.28
N GLU A 14 -0.62 6.05 18.16
CA GLU A 14 -0.10 7.01 17.18
C GLU A 14 -1.33 7.69 16.58
N SER A 15 -1.45 8.99 16.87
CA SER A 15 -2.66 9.80 16.89
C SER A 15 -3.32 10.08 15.53
N LYS A 16 -3.06 9.24 14.53
CA LYS A 16 -3.63 9.32 13.18
C LYS A 16 -4.21 7.96 12.81
N GLY A 17 -5.49 7.94 12.43
CA GLY A 17 -6.16 6.74 11.94
C GLY A 17 -5.41 6.07 10.77
N PRO A 18 -5.70 4.78 10.49
CA PRO A 18 -4.95 4.00 9.52
C PRO A 18 -5.00 4.62 8.11
N ASN A 19 -3.83 4.70 7.46
CA ASN A 19 -3.67 5.31 6.16
C ASN A 19 -4.07 4.33 5.04
N CYS A 20 -5.26 4.51 4.45
CA CYS A 20 -5.75 3.65 3.36
C CYS A 20 -4.80 3.56 2.16
N TRP A 21 -3.99 4.57 1.87
CA TRP A 21 -3.04 4.54 0.76
C TRP A 21 -1.96 3.46 0.92
N GLN A 22 -1.63 3.15 2.17
CA GLN A 22 -0.71 2.08 2.55
C GLN A 22 -1.43 0.74 2.76
N CYS A 23 -2.75 0.67 2.60
CA CYS A 23 -3.52 -0.55 2.79
C CYS A 23 -3.55 -1.39 1.50
N ARG A 24 -3.34 -2.70 1.62
CA ARG A 24 -3.39 -3.68 0.52
C ARG A 24 -4.80 -3.82 -0.07
N SER A 25 -5.84 -3.70 0.75
CA SER A 25 -7.24 -3.86 0.33
C SER A 25 -7.87 -2.58 -0.23
N PHE A 26 -7.13 -1.47 -0.26
CA PHE A 26 -7.60 -0.22 -0.84
C PHE A 26 -7.56 -0.29 -2.38
N ALA A 27 -8.67 0.06 -3.02
CA ALA A 27 -8.83 0.08 -4.46
C ALA A 27 -9.37 1.42 -4.95
N ILE A 28 -8.93 1.82 -6.15
CA ILE A 28 -9.52 2.90 -6.93
C ILE A 28 -10.45 2.25 -7.94
N THR A 29 -11.74 2.58 -7.88
CA THR A 29 -12.82 1.87 -8.59
C THR A 29 -13.15 2.46 -9.97
N TRP A 30 -12.56 3.61 -10.30
CA TRP A 30 -12.82 4.40 -11.52
C TRP A 30 -14.27 4.88 -11.71
N ASP A 31 -15.12 4.74 -10.69
CA ASP A 31 -16.48 5.31 -10.69
C ASP A 31 -16.43 6.77 -10.24
N ILE A 32 -16.96 7.67 -11.07
CA ILE A 32 -17.05 9.11 -10.79
C ILE A 32 -17.77 9.38 -9.47
N LYS A 33 -18.82 8.60 -9.16
CA LYS A 33 -19.62 8.80 -7.96
C LYS A 33 -18.94 8.29 -6.70
N ASN A 34 -18.09 7.27 -6.80
CA ASN A 34 -17.47 6.57 -5.69
C ASN A 34 -16.06 6.10 -6.07
N PRO A 35 -15.06 6.99 -6.12
CA PRO A 35 -13.74 6.67 -6.66
C PRO A 35 -12.93 5.72 -5.78
N TYR A 36 -13.29 5.56 -4.50
CA TYR A 36 -12.57 4.73 -3.55
C TYR A 36 -13.36 3.47 -3.21
N GLY A 37 -12.65 2.38 -2.91
CA GLY A 37 -13.26 1.14 -2.46
C GLY A 37 -12.36 0.36 -1.50
N CYS A 38 -13.00 -0.44 -0.66
CA CYS A 38 -12.34 -1.40 0.22
C CYS A 38 -12.68 -2.82 -0.23
N ASN A 39 -11.70 -3.55 -0.77
CA ASN A 39 -11.91 -4.92 -1.25
C ASN A 39 -12.13 -5.92 -0.11
N LEU A 40 -11.65 -5.61 1.11
CA LEU A 40 -11.84 -6.47 2.27
C LEU A 40 -13.30 -6.44 2.76
N MET A 41 -13.93 -5.26 2.74
CA MET A 41 -15.31 -5.07 3.20
C MET A 41 -16.33 -5.08 2.05
N GLY A 42 -15.89 -4.94 0.80
CA GLY A 42 -16.74 -5.09 -0.39
C GLY A 42 -17.58 -3.86 -0.74
N PHE A 43 -17.23 -2.66 -0.27
CA PHE A 43 -17.96 -1.43 -0.58
C PHE A 43 -17.14 -0.40 -1.35
N LYS A 44 -17.85 0.54 -1.98
CA LYS A 44 -17.30 1.72 -2.65
C LYS A 44 -17.82 2.98 -1.97
N SER A 45 -17.00 4.03 -1.87
CA SER A 45 -17.31 5.27 -1.17
C SER A 45 -16.76 6.50 -1.91
N ARG A 46 -17.36 7.66 -1.62
CA ARG A 46 -16.86 8.98 -2.04
C ARG A 46 -15.61 9.41 -1.30
N LEU A 47 -15.52 9.02 -0.04
CA LEU A 47 -14.44 9.36 0.86
C LEU A 47 -13.52 8.16 1.07
N ILE A 48 -12.38 8.42 1.70
CA ILE A 48 -11.40 7.38 2.04
C ILE A 48 -12.11 6.28 2.86
N PRO A 49 -11.94 4.98 2.52
CA PRO A 49 -12.69 3.92 3.17
C PRO A 49 -12.49 3.83 4.69
N SER A 50 -11.30 4.16 5.22
CA SER A 50 -11.08 4.18 6.68
C SER A 50 -11.90 5.25 7.39
N LEU A 51 -12.24 6.35 6.72
CA LEU A 51 -13.10 7.38 7.27
C LEU A 51 -14.57 6.94 7.25
N GLU A 52 -14.99 6.24 6.21
CA GLU A 52 -16.34 5.67 6.13
C GLU A 52 -16.55 4.62 7.23
N VAL A 53 -15.56 3.74 7.44
CA VAL A 53 -15.55 2.77 8.55
C VAL A 53 -15.58 3.47 9.90
N LEU A 54 -14.81 4.54 10.08
CA LEU A 54 -14.83 5.32 11.32
C LEU A 54 -16.22 5.93 11.61
N ARG A 55 -16.94 6.34 10.56
CA ARG A 55 -18.30 6.89 10.72
C ARG A 55 -19.34 5.82 10.98
N ALA A 56 -19.22 4.65 10.36
CA ALA A 56 -20.15 3.55 10.53
C ALA A 56 -19.95 2.82 11.87
N ASP A 57 -18.71 2.50 12.22
CA ASP A 57 -18.37 1.68 13.39
C ASP A 57 -18.03 2.52 14.62
N GLY A 58 -17.75 3.82 14.46
CA GLY A 58 -17.27 4.71 15.53
C GLY A 58 -15.84 4.39 15.99
N GLN A 59 -15.14 3.47 15.31
CA GLN A 59 -13.81 2.98 15.66
C GLN A 59 -12.87 3.06 14.45
N ALA A 60 -11.57 3.16 14.71
CA ALA A 60 -10.57 3.10 13.63
C ALA A 60 -10.64 1.77 12.87
N CYS A 61 -10.38 1.80 11.56
CA CYS A 61 -10.48 0.62 10.71
C CYS A 61 -9.55 -0.52 11.19
N ARG A 62 -10.15 -1.61 11.67
CA ARG A 62 -9.44 -2.81 12.16
C ARG A 62 -8.98 -3.74 11.03
N GLY A 63 -9.49 -3.53 9.82
CA GLY A 63 -9.14 -4.32 8.62
C GLY A 63 -7.93 -3.79 7.85
N PHE A 64 -7.08 -2.97 8.48
CA PHE A 64 -5.90 -2.42 7.82
C PHE A 64 -4.83 -3.50 7.61
N ILE A 65 -4.44 -3.71 6.35
CA ILE A 65 -3.38 -4.65 5.97
C ILE A 65 -2.31 -3.85 5.24
N PRO A 66 -1.08 -3.72 5.76
CA PRO A 66 -0.05 -2.93 5.10
C PRO A 66 0.34 -3.52 3.74
N LYS A 67 0.59 -2.64 2.75
CA LYS A 67 1.20 -3.01 1.48
C LYS A 67 2.63 -3.49 1.74
N GLN A 68 2.97 -4.63 1.16
CA GLN A 68 4.33 -5.14 1.16
C GLN A 68 5.17 -4.27 0.22
N VAL A 69 5.77 -3.20 0.74
CA VAL A 69 6.91 -2.59 0.07
C VAL A 69 8.04 -3.61 0.21
N LYS A 70 8.38 -4.29 -0.89
CA LYS A 70 9.70 -4.90 -0.97
C LYS A 70 10.66 -3.78 -0.62
N PRO A 71 11.50 -3.92 0.43
CA PRO A 71 12.56 -2.96 0.65
C PRO A 71 13.29 -2.90 -0.68
N THR A 72 13.14 -1.78 -1.38
CA THR A 72 14.14 -1.41 -2.36
C THR A 72 15.35 -1.27 -1.49
N GLU A 73 16.15 -2.33 -1.43
CA GLU A 73 17.48 -2.30 -0.85
C GLU A 73 18.07 -1.00 -1.40
N ILE A 74 18.39 -0.07 -0.49
CA ILE A 74 19.09 1.15 -0.86
C ILE A 74 20.46 0.65 -1.26
N ILE A 75 20.57 0.13 -2.47
CA ILE A 75 21.84 -0.22 -3.07
C ILE A 75 22.53 1.15 -3.13
N PRO A 76 23.61 1.39 -2.38
CA PRO A 76 24.38 2.60 -2.57
C PRO A 76 24.66 2.68 -4.06
N MET A 77 24.21 3.77 -4.68
CA MET A 77 24.14 3.96 -6.13
C MET A 77 25.52 3.70 -6.75
N GLN A 78 25.83 2.43 -7.04
CA GLN A 78 27.02 2.06 -7.76
C GLN A 78 26.73 2.37 -9.23
N PRO A 79 27.63 3.05 -9.96
CA PRO A 79 27.43 3.34 -11.36
C PRO A 79 27.19 2.02 -12.08
N SER A 80 25.97 1.86 -12.61
CA SER A 80 25.54 0.69 -13.33
C SER A 80 26.52 0.41 -14.46
N LYS A 81 27.36 -0.62 -14.28
CA LYS A 81 28.13 -1.23 -15.36
C LYS A 81 27.14 -1.99 -16.23
N VAL A 82 26.35 -1.26 -17.02
CA VAL A 82 25.64 -1.85 -18.16
C VAL A 82 26.73 -2.19 -19.15
N ALA A 83 27.15 -3.46 -19.16
CA ALA A 83 27.96 -3.95 -20.27
C ALA A 83 27.14 -3.74 -21.55
N PRO A 84 27.69 -3.09 -22.60
CA PRO A 84 26.96 -2.98 -23.85
C PRO A 84 26.72 -4.39 -24.36
N SER A 85 25.43 -4.76 -24.49
CA SER A 85 25.05 -5.97 -25.19
C SER A 85 25.53 -5.82 -26.63
N VAL A 86 26.62 -6.50 -26.97
CA VAL A 86 27.09 -6.58 -28.35
C VAL A 86 25.98 -7.27 -29.12
N ILE A 87 25.25 -6.49 -29.92
CA ILE A 87 24.29 -7.04 -30.88
C ILE A 87 25.16 -7.77 -31.91
N SER A 88 25.21 -9.10 -31.78
CA SER A 88 25.83 -9.98 -32.76
C SER A 88 25.04 -9.89 -34.06
N THR A 89 25.32 -8.86 -34.86
CA THR A 89 24.84 -8.76 -36.23
C THR A 89 25.58 -9.81 -37.06
N THR A 90 25.07 -11.04 -37.07
CA THR A 90 25.43 -12.01 -38.08
C THR A 90 24.91 -11.48 -39.40
N ARG A 91 25.80 -10.88 -40.18
CA ARG A 91 25.53 -10.40 -41.53
C ARG A 91 25.29 -11.63 -42.40
N GLN A 92 24.04 -12.04 -42.58
CA GLN A 92 23.69 -12.96 -43.66
C GLN A 92 23.84 -12.19 -44.97
N VAL A 93 25.01 -12.36 -45.59
CA VAL A 93 25.24 -12.05 -47.01
C VAL A 93 24.39 -13.04 -47.79
N TRP A 94 23.43 -12.54 -48.56
CA TRP A 94 22.79 -13.32 -49.60
C TRP A 94 23.65 -13.18 -50.86
N GLU A 95 24.27 -14.28 -51.27
CA GLU A 95 24.89 -14.40 -52.59
C GLU A 95 23.77 -14.67 -53.60
N ALA A 96 23.69 -13.85 -54.66
CA ALA A 96 22.92 -14.09 -55.86
C ALA A 96 23.62 -13.45 -57.06
#